data_AF-A0A8K0UJV8-F1
#
_entry.id   AF-A0A8K0UJV8-F1
#
_cell.length_a   1.000
_cell.length_b   1.000
_cell.length_c   1.000
_cell.angle_alpha   90.00
_cell.angle_beta   90.00
_cell.angle_gamma   90.00
#
_symmetry.space_group_name_H-M   'P 1'
#
loop_
_entity.id
_entity.type
_entity.pdbx_description
1 polymer ?
#
loop_
_entity_poly.entity_id
_entity_poly.type
_entity_poly.pdbx_seq_one_letter_code
_entity_poly.pdbx_strand_id
1 'polypeptide(L)'
;MEQLLPKGIPTLRALATGTYTRPDNIFASRSLAQSLLSCNVYPHLQPPKTDHFPVVTHLDVTPPPARTRRRRKWSEVAVWDDYTEALEERLPRCPNEEEEIGSVGNLRKELTEVMKALQGAAEKTVKYSRPPPLMRRWWNKDLKTQRNITAHLGRRSYRYRDYRWHPVHAEYRTARNTYANMIAQAKADHWDKWLRNANTRTIWDYGRFAKARPPVPSGSLYLPPDN
;
A
#
# COMPACT_ATOMS: atom_id res chain seq x y z
N MET A 1 -3.02 -21.33 -23.47
CA MET A 1 -2.91 -19.98 -22.90
C MET A 1 -3.80 -19.07 -23.75
N GLU A 2 -4.61 -18.23 -23.13
CA GLU A 2 -5.64 -17.43 -23.81
C GLU A 2 -5.39 -15.93 -23.59
N GLN A 3 -5.52 -15.13 -24.65
CA GLN A 3 -5.45 -13.67 -24.58
C GLN A 3 -6.80 -13.14 -24.07
N LEU A 4 -6.79 -12.51 -22.90
CA LEU A 4 -7.98 -11.99 -22.25
C LEU A 4 -8.36 -10.58 -22.70
N LEU A 5 -7.37 -9.74 -23.04
CA LEU A 5 -7.65 -8.37 -23.47
C LEU A 5 -8.08 -8.36 -24.96
N PRO A 6 -9.30 -7.89 -25.30
CA PRO A 6 -9.81 -7.93 -26.67
C PRO A 6 -8.89 -7.21 -27.66
N LYS A 7 -8.79 -7.72 -28.89
CA LYS A 7 -7.93 -7.17 -29.95
C LYS A 7 -8.30 -5.71 -30.27
N GLY A 8 -7.30 -4.90 -30.63
CA GLY A 8 -7.50 -3.52 -31.11
C GLY A 8 -7.68 -2.46 -30.02
N ILE A 9 -7.69 -2.85 -28.74
CA ILE A 9 -7.76 -1.91 -27.63
C ILE A 9 -6.37 -1.36 -27.31
N PRO A 10 -6.12 -0.03 -27.38
CA PRO A 10 -4.86 0.57 -27.01
C PRO A 10 -4.69 0.61 -25.49
N THR A 11 -3.51 0.24 -25.00
CA THR A 11 -3.15 0.26 -23.57
C THR A 11 -2.21 1.39 -23.21
N LEU A 12 -1.71 2.13 -24.21
CA LEU A 12 -0.81 3.25 -24.02
C LEU A 12 -1.19 4.40 -24.97
N ARG A 13 -0.96 5.63 -24.50
CA ARG A 13 -0.91 6.83 -25.34
C ARG A 13 0.39 7.58 -25.09
N ALA A 14 1.28 7.59 -26.07
CA ALA A 14 2.58 8.24 -25.98
C ALA A 14 2.41 9.73 -25.67
N LEU A 15 3.06 10.22 -24.60
CA LEU A 15 2.88 11.61 -24.15
C LEU A 15 3.41 12.64 -25.16
N ALA A 16 4.49 12.31 -25.87
CA ALA A 16 5.13 13.21 -26.83
C ALA A 16 4.33 13.34 -28.13
N THR A 17 3.95 12.20 -28.73
CA THR A 17 3.31 12.17 -30.05
C THR A 17 1.78 12.10 -29.99
N GLY A 18 1.22 11.71 -28.85
CA GLY A 18 -0.21 11.46 -28.69
C GLY A 18 -0.70 10.16 -29.34
N THR A 19 0.22 9.33 -29.86
CA THR A 19 -0.09 8.09 -30.59
C THR A 19 -0.57 7.01 -29.63
N TYR A 20 -1.59 6.26 -30.04
CA TYR A 20 -2.15 5.14 -29.29
C TYR A 20 -1.49 3.82 -29.73
N THR A 21 -0.99 3.05 -28.77
CA THR A 21 -0.37 1.74 -29.01
C THR A 21 -0.84 0.73 -27.97
N ARG A 22 -0.55 -0.55 -28.22
CA ARG A 22 -0.87 -1.67 -27.31
C ARG A 22 0.38 -2.50 -27.01
N PRO A 23 1.29 -1.99 -26.17
CA PRO A 23 2.42 -2.79 -25.67
C PRO A 23 1.98 -3.85 -24.65
N ASP A 24 0.85 -3.63 -23.95
CA ASP A 24 0.43 -4.49 -22.85
C ASP A 24 -0.57 -5.56 -23.32
N ASN A 25 -0.38 -6.78 -22.84
CA ASN A 25 -1.22 -7.94 -23.15
C ASN A 25 -1.52 -8.72 -21.87
N ILE A 26 -2.71 -9.31 -21.79
CA ILE A 26 -3.15 -10.06 -20.61
C ILE A 26 -3.42 -11.49 -21.03
N PHE A 27 -2.62 -12.43 -20.54
CA PHE A 27 -2.77 -13.84 -20.85
C PHE A 27 -3.15 -14.63 -19.60
N ALA A 28 -3.93 -15.70 -19.77
CA ALA A 28 -4.25 -16.62 -18.69
C ALA A 28 -4.25 -18.08 -19.15
N SER A 29 -4.24 -19.01 -18.18
CA SER A 29 -4.58 -20.41 -18.44
C SER A 29 -6.04 -20.52 -18.89
N ARG A 30 -6.37 -21.59 -19.61
CA ARG A 30 -7.76 -21.86 -20.04
C ARG A 30 -8.72 -21.91 -18.86
N SER A 31 -8.33 -22.55 -17.76
CA SER A 31 -9.15 -22.66 -16.55
C SER A 31 -9.49 -21.30 -15.95
N LEU A 32 -8.52 -20.38 -15.91
CA LEU A 32 -8.74 -19.04 -15.37
C LEU A 32 -9.51 -18.13 -16.34
N ALA A 33 -9.32 -18.33 -17.65
CA ALA A 33 -10.06 -17.61 -18.68
C ALA A 33 -11.57 -17.91 -18.64
N GLN A 34 -11.96 -19.13 -18.23
CA GLN A 34 -13.36 -19.50 -18.01
C GLN A 34 -14.03 -18.69 -16.89
N SER A 35 -13.25 -18.21 -15.92
CA SER A 35 -13.72 -17.31 -14.86
C SER A 35 -13.73 -15.84 -15.29
N LEU A 36 -13.42 -15.49 -16.54
CA LEU A 36 -13.35 -14.09 -16.97
C LEU A 36 -14.76 -13.47 -17.09
N LEU A 37 -15.01 -12.43 -16.29
CA LEU A 37 -16.19 -11.58 -16.44
C LEU A 37 -15.95 -10.43 -17.43
N SER A 38 -14.77 -9.80 -17.36
CA SER A 38 -14.35 -8.78 -18.33
C SER A 38 -12.85 -8.49 -18.25
N CYS A 39 -12.25 -8.05 -19.35
CA CYS A 39 -10.92 -7.47 -19.39
C CYS A 39 -10.92 -6.27 -20.33
N ASN A 40 -10.67 -5.07 -19.82
CA ASN A 40 -10.74 -3.85 -20.64
C ASN A 40 -9.79 -2.76 -20.12
N VAL A 41 -9.52 -1.76 -20.95
CA VAL A 41 -8.79 -0.55 -20.54
C VAL A 41 -9.75 0.47 -19.94
N TYR A 42 -9.29 1.19 -18.93
CA TYR A 42 -10.04 2.25 -18.26
C TYR A 42 -9.26 3.57 -18.36
N PRO A 43 -9.27 4.25 -19.51
CA PRO A 43 -8.44 5.44 -19.76
C PRO A 43 -8.70 6.58 -18.78
N HIS A 44 -9.92 6.67 -18.26
CA HIS A 44 -10.31 7.66 -17.28
C HIS A 44 -9.74 7.43 -15.88
N LEU A 45 -9.19 6.25 -15.63
CA LEU A 45 -8.47 5.91 -14.41
C LEU A 45 -6.95 6.10 -14.58
N GLN A 46 -6.49 6.58 -15.73
CA GLN A 46 -5.08 6.87 -15.99
C GLN A 46 -4.51 7.77 -14.88
N PRO A 47 -3.50 7.31 -14.13
CA PRO A 47 -2.81 8.15 -13.17
C PRO A 47 -2.20 9.38 -13.85
N PRO A 48 -2.06 10.51 -13.14
CA PRO A 48 -1.29 11.62 -13.67
C PRO A 48 0.15 11.19 -13.96
N LYS A 49 0.75 11.74 -15.03
CA LYS A 49 2.15 11.52 -15.43
C LYS A 49 2.51 10.09 -15.89
N THR A 50 1.54 9.27 -16.27
CA THR A 50 1.81 8.04 -17.04
C THR A 50 1.15 8.13 -18.42
N ASP A 51 1.76 7.46 -19.39
CA ASP A 51 1.27 7.18 -20.74
C ASP A 51 0.41 5.91 -20.81
N HIS A 52 0.56 4.98 -19.87
CA HIS A 52 -0.23 3.75 -19.84
C HIS A 52 -1.65 3.98 -19.33
N PHE A 53 -2.59 3.23 -19.89
CA PHE A 53 -3.95 3.09 -19.40
C PHE A 53 -4.04 1.86 -18.50
N PRO A 54 -4.73 1.95 -17.36
CA PRO A 54 -5.01 0.78 -16.55
C PRO A 54 -5.80 -0.25 -17.35
N VAL A 55 -5.31 -1.50 -17.38
CA VAL A 55 -6.07 -2.66 -17.79
C VAL A 55 -6.72 -3.25 -16.55
N VAL A 56 -8.04 -3.41 -16.56
CA VAL A 56 -8.81 -3.96 -15.45
C VAL A 56 -9.41 -5.28 -15.88
N THR A 57 -9.10 -6.33 -15.13
CA THR A 57 -9.59 -7.69 -15.34
C THR A 57 -10.49 -8.06 -14.16
N HIS A 58 -11.75 -8.36 -14.44
CA HIS A 58 -12.70 -8.90 -13.48
C HIS A 58 -12.82 -10.40 -13.68
N LEU A 59 -12.55 -11.16 -12.63
CA LEU A 59 -12.62 -12.62 -12.60
C LEU A 59 -13.66 -13.04 -11.57
N ASP A 60 -14.46 -14.04 -11.90
CA ASP A 60 -15.36 -14.73 -10.98
C ASP A 60 -14.57 -15.80 -10.23
N VAL A 61 -13.94 -15.37 -9.13
CA VAL A 61 -13.13 -16.23 -8.27
C VAL A 61 -13.50 -15.98 -6.81
N THR A 62 -13.49 -17.05 -6.03
CA THR A 62 -13.62 -16.97 -4.57
C THR A 62 -12.23 -17.17 -3.95
N PRO A 63 -11.43 -16.10 -3.77
CA PRO A 63 -10.14 -16.25 -3.13
C PRO A 63 -10.34 -16.64 -1.67
N PRO A 64 -9.46 -17.51 -1.12
CA PRO A 64 -9.49 -17.78 0.31
C PRO A 64 -9.28 -16.48 1.10
N PRO A 65 -9.85 -16.34 2.31
CA PRO A 65 -9.67 -15.15 3.13
C PRO A 65 -8.19 -14.83 3.29
N ALA A 66 -7.80 -13.59 2.98
CA ALA A 66 -6.45 -13.12 3.20
C ALA A 66 -6.13 -13.21 4.70
N ARG A 67 -5.20 -14.09 5.08
CA ARG A 67 -4.69 -14.21 6.44
C ARG A 67 -3.83 -12.98 6.74
N THR A 68 -4.44 -11.90 7.21
CA THR A 68 -3.68 -10.74 7.71
C THR A 68 -2.96 -11.14 8.98
N ARG A 69 -1.62 -11.26 8.91
CA ARG A 69 -0.81 -11.51 10.10
C ARG A 69 -0.85 -10.24 10.97
N ARG A 70 -1.67 -10.25 12.01
CA ARG A 70 -1.74 -9.18 13.00
C ARG A 70 -0.34 -9.00 13.61
N ARG A 71 0.16 -7.77 13.63
CA ARG A 71 1.45 -7.44 14.26
C ARG A 71 1.19 -6.98 15.70
N ARG A 72 2.03 -7.37 16.66
CA ARG A 72 2.00 -6.81 18.03
C ARG A 72 2.47 -5.36 18.01
N LYS A 73 1.86 -4.50 18.83
CA LYS A 73 2.20 -3.08 18.91
C LYS A 73 3.14 -2.81 20.09
N TRP A 74 4.40 -3.26 19.95
CA TRP A 74 5.42 -3.14 21.01
C TRP A 74 5.74 -1.69 21.42
N SER A 75 5.56 -0.73 20.51
CA SER A 75 5.80 0.70 20.80
C SER A 75 4.73 1.34 21.69
N GLU A 76 3.61 0.65 21.97
CA GLU A 76 2.54 1.10 22.87
C GLU A 76 2.34 0.14 24.04
N VAL A 77 3.39 -0.59 24.43
CA VAL A 77 3.42 -1.20 25.76
C VAL A 77 3.42 -0.04 26.75
N ALA A 78 2.22 0.36 27.15
CA ALA A 78 1.99 1.51 28.02
C ALA A 78 2.48 1.23 29.45
N VAL A 79 2.63 -0.05 29.80
CA VAL A 79 3.07 -0.52 31.11
C VAL A 79 4.01 -1.70 30.89
N TRP A 80 5.32 -1.46 30.93
CA TRP A 80 6.31 -2.54 30.91
C TRP A 80 6.18 -3.42 32.16
N ASP A 81 5.71 -2.85 33.27
CA ASP A 81 5.51 -3.54 34.54
C ASP A 81 4.51 -4.70 34.38
N ASP A 82 3.36 -4.49 33.71
CA ASP A 82 2.39 -5.55 33.42
C ASP A 82 3.00 -6.70 32.61
N TYR A 83 3.86 -6.37 31.63
CA TYR A 83 4.55 -7.38 30.83
C TYR A 83 5.57 -8.16 31.66
N THR A 84 6.33 -7.46 32.51
CA THR A 84 7.31 -8.06 33.42
C THR A 84 6.62 -8.97 34.43
N GLU A 85 5.55 -8.52 35.08
CA GLU A 85 4.75 -9.33 36.01
C GLU A 85 4.17 -10.57 35.30
N ALA A 86 3.58 -10.39 34.11
CA ALA A 86 3.08 -11.51 33.32
C ALA A 86 4.17 -12.49 32.88
N LEU A 87 5.41 -12.02 32.72
CA LEU A 87 6.56 -12.85 32.39
C LEU A 87 7.09 -13.58 33.61
N GLU A 88 7.22 -12.92 34.76
CA GLU A 88 7.62 -13.52 36.04
C GLU A 88 6.66 -14.64 36.46
N GLU A 89 5.34 -14.47 36.26
CA GLU A 89 4.34 -15.52 36.45
C GLU A 89 4.57 -16.78 35.59
N ARG A 90 5.13 -16.60 34.39
CA ARG A 90 5.20 -17.63 33.33
C ARG A 90 6.59 -18.23 33.15
N LEU A 91 7.62 -17.52 33.58
CA LEU A 91 8.97 -18.02 33.53
C LEU A 91 9.02 -19.27 34.40
N PRO A 92 9.50 -20.41 33.88
CA PRO A 92 9.86 -21.50 34.76
C PRO A 92 10.82 -20.94 35.81
N ARG A 93 10.70 -21.38 37.07
CA ARG A 93 11.80 -21.17 38.02
C ARG A 93 13.05 -21.65 37.32
N CYS A 94 14.02 -20.76 37.11
CA CYS A 94 15.26 -21.14 36.47
C CYS A 94 15.75 -22.43 37.14
N PRO A 95 16.18 -23.45 36.37
CA PRO A 95 17.05 -24.48 36.93
C PRO A 95 18.14 -23.76 37.71
N ASN A 96 18.47 -24.25 38.91
CA ASN A 96 19.49 -23.62 39.75
C ASN A 96 20.71 -23.26 38.90
N GLU A 97 21.34 -22.11 39.16
CA GLU A 97 22.51 -21.60 38.42
C GLU A 97 23.68 -22.62 38.33
N GLU A 98 23.58 -23.69 39.11
CA GLU A 98 24.53 -24.79 39.27
C GLU A 98 24.27 -26.00 38.35
N GLU A 99 23.11 -26.10 37.67
CA GLU A 99 22.83 -27.21 36.74
C GLU A 99 23.31 -26.89 35.31
N GLU A 100 24.48 -27.41 34.96
CA GLU A 100 25.01 -27.31 33.61
C GLU A 100 24.10 -28.03 32.60
N ILE A 101 23.72 -27.35 31.52
CA ILE A 101 22.86 -27.92 30.48
C ILE A 101 23.68 -28.95 29.68
N GLY A 102 23.70 -30.20 30.16
CA GLY A 102 24.56 -31.27 29.63
C GLY A 102 24.22 -31.80 28.23
N SER A 103 23.22 -31.23 27.53
CA SER A 103 22.93 -31.63 26.15
C SER A 103 22.24 -30.54 25.33
N VAL A 104 22.44 -30.61 24.00
CA VAL A 104 21.72 -29.76 23.03
C VAL A 104 20.20 -29.98 23.09
N GLY A 105 19.76 -31.20 23.43
CA GLY A 105 18.34 -31.53 23.64
C GLY A 105 17.75 -30.76 24.80
N ASN A 106 18.45 -30.72 25.93
CA ASN A 106 18.05 -29.96 27.12
C ASN A 106 18.07 -28.45 26.83
N LEU A 107 19.10 -27.94 26.14
CA LEU A 107 19.15 -26.52 25.74
C LEU A 107 17.95 -26.11 24.89
N ARG A 108 17.57 -26.93 23.89
CA ARG A 108 16.40 -26.66 23.04
C ARG A 108 15.11 -26.66 23.84
N LYS A 109 14.99 -27.56 24.83
CA LYS A 109 13.83 -27.63 25.71
C LYS A 109 13.71 -26.36 26.56
N GLU A 110 14.79 -25.97 27.24
CA GLU A 110 14.82 -24.74 28.05
C GLU A 110 14.53 -23.49 27.20
N LEU A 111 15.18 -23.37 26.04
CA LEU A 111 14.92 -22.28 25.10
C LEU A 111 13.45 -22.24 24.66
N THR A 112 12.84 -23.42 24.43
CA THR A 112 11.43 -23.50 24.05
C THR A 112 10.52 -23.00 25.16
N GLU A 113 10.81 -23.34 26.42
CA GLU A 113 10.02 -22.88 27.57
C GLU A 113 10.18 -21.37 27.81
N VAL A 114 11.39 -20.83 27.71
CA VAL A 114 11.62 -19.37 27.77
C VAL A 114 10.89 -18.64 26.65
N MET A 115 10.97 -19.15 25.42
CA MET A 115 10.26 -18.57 24.28
C MET A 115 8.75 -18.63 24.43
N LYS A 116 8.20 -19.71 25.00
CA LYS A 116 6.77 -19.82 25.33
C LYS A 116 6.37 -18.81 26.40
N ALA A 117 7.16 -18.62 27.45
CA ALA A 117 6.89 -17.64 28.50
C ALA A 117 6.86 -16.22 27.94
N LEU A 118 7.86 -15.84 27.13
CA LEU A 118 7.91 -14.55 26.45
C LEU A 118 6.71 -14.32 25.52
N GLN A 119 6.35 -15.32 24.70
CA GLN A 119 5.20 -15.22 23.80
C GLN A 119 3.87 -15.14 24.58
N GLY A 120 3.73 -15.91 25.66
CA GLY A 120 2.55 -15.91 26.52
C GLY A 120 2.36 -14.60 27.28
N ALA A 121 3.45 -13.99 27.76
CA ALA A 121 3.42 -12.66 28.36
C ALA A 121 2.99 -11.60 27.31
N ALA A 122 3.58 -11.67 26.12
CA ALA A 122 3.20 -10.80 25.00
C ALA A 122 1.73 -10.99 24.59
N GLU A 123 1.20 -12.21 24.70
CA GLU A 123 -0.19 -12.54 24.46
C GLU A 123 -1.15 -11.86 25.43
N LYS A 124 -0.83 -11.88 26.72
CA LYS A 124 -1.63 -11.27 27.80
C LYS A 124 -1.64 -9.75 27.72
N THR A 125 -0.50 -9.12 27.45
CA THR A 125 -0.33 -7.67 27.71
C THR A 125 -0.18 -6.81 26.45
N VAL A 126 0.39 -7.34 25.38
CA VAL A 126 0.70 -6.53 24.18
C VAL A 126 -0.45 -6.56 23.20
N LYS A 127 -1.15 -5.42 23.07
CA LYS A 127 -2.25 -5.27 22.10
C LYS A 127 -1.76 -5.51 20.67
N TYR A 128 -2.60 -6.15 19.86
CA TYR A 128 -2.37 -6.23 18.42
C TYR A 128 -2.56 -4.86 17.77
N SER A 129 -1.64 -4.51 16.88
CA SER A 129 -1.78 -3.39 15.97
C SER A 129 -2.99 -3.62 15.07
N ARG A 130 -3.80 -2.56 14.92
CA ARG A 130 -4.81 -2.52 13.87
C ARG A 130 -4.08 -2.42 12.53
N PRO A 131 -4.48 -3.17 11.50
CA PRO A 131 -3.90 -2.98 10.18
C PRO A 131 -4.01 -1.48 9.85
N PRO A 132 -2.91 -0.83 9.41
CA PRO A 132 -2.99 0.57 9.08
C PRO A 132 -4.08 0.73 8.01
N PRO A 133 -4.98 1.72 8.13
CA PRO A 133 -5.93 1.97 7.08
C PRO A 133 -5.13 2.15 5.77
N LEU A 134 -5.51 1.41 4.72
CA LEU A 134 -5.02 1.58 3.35
C LEU A 134 -5.52 2.93 2.84
N MET A 135 -5.02 4.02 3.42
CA MET A 135 -5.49 5.35 3.16
C MET A 135 -4.32 6.23 2.81
N ARG A 136 -4.44 6.86 1.65
CA ARG A 136 -3.66 8.03 1.27
C ARG A 136 -4.04 9.13 2.27
N ARG A 137 -3.30 9.29 3.36
CA ARG A 137 -3.61 10.27 4.44
C ARG A 137 -3.61 11.72 3.95
N TRP A 138 -2.90 12.00 2.86
CA TRP A 138 -2.92 13.26 2.11
C TRP A 138 -4.15 13.44 1.21
N TRP A 139 -5.06 12.47 1.13
CA TRP A 139 -6.24 12.54 0.26
C TRP A 139 -7.34 13.38 0.90
N ASN A 140 -7.86 14.37 0.16
CA ASN A 140 -8.90 15.28 0.62
C ASN A 140 -10.09 15.34 -0.35
N LYS A 141 -11.14 16.07 0.03
CA LYS A 141 -12.38 16.20 -0.78
C LYS A 141 -12.09 16.87 -2.12
N ASP A 142 -11.21 17.87 -2.17
CA ASP A 142 -10.88 18.60 -3.39
C ASP A 142 -10.19 17.69 -4.42
N LEU A 143 -9.28 16.83 -3.98
CA LEU A 143 -8.68 15.78 -4.79
C LEU A 143 -9.71 14.80 -5.35
N LYS A 144 -10.73 14.43 -4.54
CA LYS A 144 -11.83 13.58 -5.02
C LYS A 144 -12.66 14.28 -6.09
N THR A 145 -12.98 15.56 -5.90
CA THR A 145 -13.70 16.38 -6.88
C THR A 145 -12.90 16.49 -8.18
N GLN A 146 -11.63 16.87 -8.09
CA GLN A 146 -10.76 17.03 -9.26
C GLN A 146 -10.51 15.70 -9.98
N ARG A 147 -10.40 14.59 -9.25
CA ARG A 147 -10.34 13.25 -9.85
C ARG A 147 -11.57 12.95 -10.70
N ASN A 148 -12.77 13.29 -10.21
CA ASN A 148 -14.01 13.05 -10.93
C ASN A 148 -14.11 13.90 -12.21
N ILE A 149 -13.73 15.17 -12.14
CA ILE A 149 -13.64 16.08 -13.31
C ILE A 149 -12.67 15.50 -14.34
N THR A 150 -11.45 15.15 -13.89
CA THR A 150 -10.41 14.57 -14.74
C THR A 150 -10.86 13.25 -15.39
N ALA A 151 -11.54 12.38 -14.65
CA ALA A 151 -12.07 11.13 -15.16
C ALA A 151 -13.19 11.36 -16.19
N HIS A 152 -14.10 12.31 -15.96
CA HIS A 152 -15.14 12.67 -16.91
C HIS A 152 -14.55 13.16 -18.24
N LEU A 153 -13.62 14.11 -18.17
CA LEU A 153 -12.90 14.63 -19.35
C LEU A 153 -12.04 13.54 -20.01
N GLY A 154 -11.44 12.65 -19.23
CA GLY A 154 -10.66 11.51 -19.74
C GLY A 154 -11.50 10.54 -20.57
N ARG A 155 -12.73 10.21 -20.12
CA ARG A 155 -13.67 9.40 -20.90
C ARG A 155 -14.01 10.06 -22.23
N ARG A 156 -14.32 11.36 -22.21
CA ARG A 156 -14.66 12.12 -23.43
C ARG A 156 -13.46 12.24 -24.37
N SER A 157 -12.29 12.56 -23.85
CA SER A 157 -11.03 12.64 -24.60
C SER A 157 -10.69 11.30 -25.26
N TYR A 158 -10.91 10.17 -24.59
CA TYR A 158 -10.73 8.86 -25.21
C TYR A 158 -11.79 8.54 -26.27
N ARG A 159 -13.05 8.94 -26.06
CA ARG A 159 -14.14 8.77 -27.03
C ARG A 159 -13.85 9.51 -28.34
N TYR A 160 -13.38 10.75 -28.25
CA TYR A 160 -13.04 11.58 -29.41
C TYR A 160 -11.58 11.45 -29.86
N ARG A 161 -10.88 10.37 -29.48
CA ARG A 161 -9.45 10.20 -29.77
C ARG A 161 -9.09 10.28 -31.26
N ASP A 162 -10.02 9.89 -32.13
CA ASP A 162 -9.84 9.91 -33.58
C ASP A 162 -10.01 11.33 -34.16
N TYR A 163 -10.55 12.27 -33.37
CA TYR A 163 -10.79 13.67 -33.72
C TYR A 163 -9.80 14.59 -33.02
N ARG A 164 -8.56 14.66 -33.53
CA ARG A 164 -7.42 15.36 -32.90
C ARG A 164 -7.70 16.82 -32.48
N TRP A 165 -8.59 17.51 -33.19
CA TRP A 165 -8.92 18.93 -32.98
C TRP A 165 -10.05 19.15 -31.97
N HIS A 166 -10.64 18.09 -31.41
CA HIS A 166 -11.73 18.24 -30.46
C HIS A 166 -11.26 18.97 -29.18
N PRO A 167 -11.95 20.04 -28.73
CA PRO A 167 -11.49 20.91 -27.63
C PRO A 167 -11.31 20.16 -26.30
N VAL A 168 -12.09 19.10 -26.08
CA VAL A 168 -11.98 18.23 -24.90
C VAL A 168 -10.56 17.69 -24.63
N HIS A 169 -9.72 17.55 -25.66
CA HIS A 169 -8.34 17.11 -25.44
C HIS A 169 -7.52 18.17 -24.69
N ALA A 170 -7.74 19.45 -25.00
CA ALA A 170 -7.12 20.55 -24.27
C ALA A 170 -7.68 20.65 -22.85
N GLU A 171 -9.01 20.58 -22.69
CA GLU A 171 -9.68 20.56 -21.38
C GLU A 171 -9.15 19.43 -20.49
N TYR A 172 -9.04 18.22 -21.04
CA TYR A 172 -8.50 17.06 -20.34
C TYR A 172 -7.04 17.26 -19.93
N ARG A 173 -6.18 17.81 -20.81
CA ARG A 173 -4.77 18.09 -20.47
C ARG A 173 -4.68 19.07 -19.31
N THR A 174 -5.46 20.15 -19.33
CA THR A 174 -5.52 21.15 -18.26
C THR A 174 -5.97 20.50 -16.95
N ALA A 175 -7.12 19.79 -16.95
CA ALA A 175 -7.65 19.13 -15.76
C ALA A 175 -6.67 18.09 -15.16
N ARG A 176 -5.99 17.32 -16.02
CA ARG A 176 -4.97 16.35 -15.63
C ARG A 176 -3.77 17.01 -14.98
N ASN A 177 -3.29 18.13 -15.52
CA ASN A 177 -2.16 18.88 -14.97
C ASN A 177 -2.53 19.52 -13.63
N THR A 178 -3.70 20.14 -13.53
CA THR A 178 -4.24 20.66 -12.27
C THR A 178 -4.33 19.54 -11.22
N TYR A 179 -4.88 18.38 -11.57
CA TYR A 179 -4.97 17.25 -10.66
C TYR A 179 -3.59 16.74 -10.21
N ALA A 180 -2.61 16.67 -11.12
CA ALA A 180 -1.24 16.29 -10.80
C ALA A 180 -0.60 17.26 -9.78
N ASN A 181 -0.80 18.56 -9.97
CA ASN A 181 -0.29 19.59 -9.08
C ASN A 181 -0.97 19.54 -7.72
N MET A 182 -2.29 19.37 -7.67
CA MET A 182 -3.03 19.21 -6.42
C MET A 182 -2.56 17.98 -5.62
N ILE A 183 -2.25 16.86 -6.30
CA ILE A 183 -1.68 15.68 -5.63
C ILE A 183 -0.29 16.00 -5.05
N ALA A 184 0.56 16.70 -5.81
CA ALA A 184 1.89 17.07 -5.35
C ALA A 184 1.79 17.99 -4.12
N GLN A 185 0.92 19.00 -4.17
CA GLN A 185 0.68 19.93 -3.07
C GLN A 185 0.15 19.21 -1.84
N ALA A 186 -0.90 18.40 -1.97
CA ALA A 186 -1.48 17.69 -0.83
C ALA A 186 -0.49 16.73 -0.15
N LYS A 187 0.40 16.09 -0.93
CA LYS A 187 1.49 15.29 -0.38
C LYS A 187 2.51 16.15 0.37
N ALA A 188 2.89 17.30 -0.20
CA ALA A 188 3.82 18.22 0.43
C ALA A 188 3.24 18.82 1.73
N ASP A 189 1.98 19.26 1.71
CA ASP A 189 1.28 19.82 2.88
C ASP A 189 1.16 18.78 4.00
N HIS A 190 0.82 17.54 3.65
CA HIS A 190 0.75 16.45 4.62
C HIS A 190 2.13 16.17 5.22
N TRP A 191 3.18 16.17 4.41
CA TRP A 191 4.55 16.02 4.87
C TRP A 191 4.99 17.17 5.79
N ASP A 192 4.73 18.43 5.42
CA ASP A 192 5.06 19.61 6.22
C ASP A 192 4.29 19.64 7.55
N LYS A 193 2.99 19.35 7.52
CA LYS A 193 2.17 19.22 8.73
C LYS A 193 2.71 18.11 9.63
N TRP A 194 3.13 16.99 9.06
CA TRP A 194 3.73 15.92 9.84
C TRP A 194 5.06 16.35 10.46
N LEU A 195 5.95 17.02 9.71
CA LEU A 195 7.22 17.58 10.23
C LEU A 195 7.01 18.57 11.39
N ARG A 196 6.04 19.47 11.29
CA ARG A 196 5.79 20.50 12.31
C ARG A 196 5.34 19.95 13.67
N ASN A 197 4.80 18.75 13.68
CA ASN A 197 4.29 18.12 14.90
C ASN A 197 5.28 17.09 15.50
N ALA A 198 6.53 17.12 15.02
CA ALA A 198 7.60 16.27 15.53
C ALA A 198 7.88 16.53 17.01
N ASN A 199 7.82 15.48 17.81
CA ASN A 199 8.25 15.49 19.21
C ASN A 199 9.34 14.44 19.47
N THR A 200 9.87 14.45 20.70
CA THR A 200 10.96 13.58 21.15
C THR A 200 10.66 12.09 21.01
N ARG A 201 9.39 11.65 21.05
CA ARG A 201 9.02 10.24 20.82
C ARG A 201 9.06 9.87 19.34
N THR A 202 8.75 10.82 18.48
CA THR A 202 8.64 10.63 17.02
C THR A 202 9.94 10.96 16.27
N ILE A 203 10.92 11.64 16.88
CA ILE A 203 12.17 12.13 16.25
C ILE A 203 12.97 11.04 15.51
N TRP A 204 12.95 9.81 16.04
CA TRP A 204 13.60 8.66 15.42
C TRP A 204 12.86 8.14 14.18
N ASP A 205 11.52 8.27 14.15
CA ASP A 205 10.75 8.01 12.94
C ASP A 205 11.06 9.07 11.89
N TYR A 206 11.18 10.36 12.25
CA TYR A 206 11.64 11.42 11.33
C TYR A 206 13.00 11.12 10.72
N GLY A 207 13.98 10.74 11.53
CA GLY A 207 15.31 10.36 11.04
C GLY A 207 15.26 9.17 10.07
N ARG A 208 14.40 8.18 10.34
CA ARG A 208 14.18 7.03 9.47
C ARG A 208 13.57 7.44 8.12
N PHE A 209 12.52 8.28 8.15
CA PHE A 209 11.83 8.73 6.94
C PHE A 209 12.62 9.79 6.15
N ALA A 210 13.49 10.57 6.78
CA ALA A 210 14.37 11.53 6.10
C ALA A 210 15.55 10.85 5.39
N LYS A 211 16.10 9.78 6.00
CA LYS A 211 17.16 8.95 5.38
C LYS A 211 16.62 8.11 4.22
N ALA A 212 15.39 7.63 4.31
CA ALA A 212 14.67 7.07 3.18
C ALA A 212 14.17 8.22 2.29
N ARG A 213 15.04 8.75 1.41
CA ARG A 213 14.83 9.83 0.42
C ARG A 213 13.37 10.31 0.21
N PRO A 214 13.13 11.64 0.05
CA PRO A 214 11.79 12.20 -0.13
C PRO A 214 11.01 11.46 -1.24
N PRO A 215 9.67 11.37 -1.13
CA PRO A 215 8.88 10.56 -2.03
C PRO A 215 8.97 11.13 -3.44
N VAL A 216 9.87 10.55 -4.22
CA VAL A 216 9.82 10.64 -5.68
C VAL A 216 8.42 10.22 -6.12
N PRO A 217 7.87 10.81 -7.21
CA PRO A 217 6.53 10.50 -7.70
C PRO A 217 6.28 9.01 -7.99
N SER A 218 7.34 8.20 -8.06
CA SER A 218 7.30 6.76 -8.20
C SER A 218 7.14 6.04 -6.85
N GLY A 219 5.90 5.80 -6.44
CA GLY A 219 5.51 4.54 -5.80
C GLY A 219 6.11 4.13 -4.45
N SER A 220 6.91 4.95 -3.76
CA SER A 220 7.38 4.60 -2.41
C SER A 220 6.20 4.50 -1.44
N LEU A 221 6.04 3.32 -0.81
CA LEU A 221 4.96 2.95 0.12
C LEU A 221 5.04 3.64 1.49
N TYR A 222 6.05 4.47 1.72
CA TYR A 222 6.34 5.03 3.03
C TYR A 222 5.69 6.42 3.17
N LEU A 223 4.44 6.43 3.63
CA LEU A 223 3.75 7.64 4.08
C LEU A 223 3.93 7.80 5.60
N PRO A 224 4.17 9.01 6.10
CA PRO A 224 4.21 9.25 7.53
C PRO A 224 2.88 8.91 8.23
N PRO A 225 2.92 8.51 9.51
CA PRO A 225 1.71 8.32 10.31
C PRO A 225 1.01 9.66 10.60
N ASP A 226 -0.27 9.61 10.99
CA ASP A 226 -0.91 10.77 11.61
C ASP A 226 -0.36 10.96 13.03
N ASN A 227 -0.33 12.20 13.52
CA ASN A 227 -0.04 12.50 14.92
C ASN A 227 -1.22 12.14 15.83
#